data_AF-A0A3E2XR72-F1
#
_entry.id   AF-A0A3E2XR72-F1
#
_cell.length_a   1.000
_cell.length_b   1.000
_cell.length_c   1.000
_cell.angle_alpha   90.00
_cell.angle_beta   90.00
_cell.angle_gamma   90.00
#
_symmetry.space_group_name_H-M   'P 1'
#
loop_
_entity.id
_entity.type
_entity.pdbx_description
1 polymer ?
#
loop_
_entity_poly.entity_id
_entity_poly.type
_entity_poly.pdbx_seq_one_letter_code
_entity_poly.pdbx_strand_id
1 'polypeptide(L)'
;MKPFLGIDITTNRKNERLNGNEFLVLKPSEILSQTLAKTTEQKDVIIQKSKMPLLLRIIKSICLFLAFICVSALLRARVSLAEAYHNAPWIFWLLPICIILFVLLTICEKVKSHQVLDTDENQHALATHDGVMKDILAELAVPDNAKNVDVLSCYYTERNGKIKAIEKGLQVHQFSNLIFKAYRDNENLYLTNCNGKYAFPLSSLSSIRTVKKHTVIKEWHKEEPYDKGIYKPYHMSIDKFGCLNCNSYYILEVVHNTETYGIYIPCYELPVFEELTGLRAE
;
A
#
# COMPACT_ATOMS: atom_id res chain seq x y z
N MET A 1 -16.06 -11.71 15.15
CA MET A 1 -15.62 -10.30 15.14
C MET A 1 -15.45 -9.84 13.71
N LYS A 2 -16.21 -8.84 13.27
CA LYS A 2 -16.24 -8.31 11.90
C LYS A 2 -15.09 -7.31 11.66
N PRO A 3 -14.35 -7.35 10.53
CA PRO A 3 -13.35 -6.31 10.26
C PRO A 3 -14.03 -4.97 10.00
N PHE A 4 -13.58 -3.88 10.64
CA PHE A 4 -14.10 -2.52 10.43
C PHE A 4 -14.00 -2.12 8.96
N LEU A 5 -12.81 -2.25 8.36
CA LEU A 5 -12.59 -2.06 6.92
C LEU A 5 -12.81 -3.36 6.13
N GLY A 6 -13.84 -4.12 6.50
CA GLY A 6 -14.20 -5.39 5.89
C GLY A 6 -15.37 -5.26 4.93
N ILE A 7 -15.29 -5.94 3.79
CA ILE A 7 -16.44 -6.16 2.89
C ILE A 7 -16.76 -7.66 2.88
N ASP A 8 -17.95 -8.02 3.35
CA ASP A 8 -18.43 -9.40 3.34
C ASP A 8 -18.86 -9.81 1.93
N ILE A 9 -18.24 -10.85 1.39
CA ILE A 9 -18.59 -11.41 0.08
C ILE A 9 -19.02 -12.87 0.15
N THR A 10 -19.48 -13.33 1.33
CA THR A 10 -19.96 -14.69 1.57
C THR A 10 -21.09 -15.08 0.62
N THR A 11 -22.09 -14.23 0.52
CA THR A 11 -23.30 -14.48 -0.30
C THR A 11 -23.28 -13.71 -1.62
N ASN A 12 -22.67 -12.52 -1.64
CA ASN A 12 -22.59 -11.66 -2.82
C ASN A 12 -21.15 -11.25 -3.13
N ARG A 13 -20.56 -11.83 -4.19
CA ARG A 13 -19.21 -11.49 -4.66
C ARG A 13 -19.03 -10.06 -5.15
N LYS A 14 -20.13 -9.39 -5.52
CA LYS A 14 -20.17 -8.00 -5.96
C LYS A 14 -20.54 -7.04 -4.83
N ASN A 15 -20.54 -7.48 -3.57
CA ASN A 15 -20.77 -6.57 -2.46
C ASN A 15 -19.66 -5.51 -2.38
N GLU A 16 -20.07 -4.29 -2.07
CA GLU A 16 -19.23 -3.11 -1.86
C GLU A 16 -19.51 -2.44 -0.51
N ARG A 17 -20.50 -2.93 0.25
CA ARG A 17 -20.84 -2.38 1.56
C ARG A 17 -19.74 -2.68 2.57
N LEU A 18 -19.15 -1.60 3.08
CA LEU A 18 -18.17 -1.63 4.17
C LEU A 18 -18.88 -1.82 5.52
N ASN A 19 -18.36 -2.71 6.35
CA ASN A 19 -18.83 -2.88 7.74
C ASN A 19 -18.70 -1.57 8.54
N GLY A 20 -17.66 -0.77 8.27
CA GLY A 20 -17.36 0.46 8.99
C GLY A 20 -18.38 1.58 8.85
N ASN A 21 -19.37 1.44 7.95
CA ASN A 21 -20.44 2.43 7.81
C ASN A 21 -21.26 2.61 9.10
N GLU A 22 -21.28 1.62 10.00
CA GLU A 22 -21.95 1.72 11.31
C GLU A 22 -21.29 2.76 12.24
N PHE A 23 -20.01 3.10 12.01
CA PHE A 23 -19.24 4.06 12.81
C PHE A 23 -19.11 5.44 12.14
N LEU A 24 -19.72 5.62 10.98
CA LEU A 24 -19.56 6.81 10.16
C LEU A 24 -20.40 7.97 10.72
N VAL A 25 -19.74 9.03 11.16
CA VAL A 25 -20.41 10.20 11.76
C VAL A 25 -20.49 11.40 10.81
N LEU A 26 -19.60 11.48 9.82
CA LEU A 26 -19.60 12.55 8.83
C LEU A 26 -19.04 12.05 7.50
N LYS A 27 -19.67 12.47 6.41
CA LYS A 27 -19.18 12.25 5.04
C LYS A 27 -18.77 13.58 4.43
N PRO A 28 -17.78 13.59 3.52
CA PRO A 28 -17.53 14.75 2.68
C PRO A 28 -18.76 15.09 1.85
N SER A 29 -18.87 16.35 1.45
CA SER A 29 -19.87 16.80 0.50
C SER A 29 -19.80 16.02 -0.82
N GLU A 30 -20.94 15.86 -1.47
CA GLU A 30 -21.03 15.18 -2.76
C GLU A 30 -20.16 15.88 -3.82
N ILE A 31 -20.10 17.21 -3.79
CA ILE A 31 -19.29 18.02 -4.71
C ILE A 31 -17.80 17.67 -4.55
N LEU A 32 -17.28 17.66 -3.32
CA LEU A 32 -15.87 17.33 -3.08
C LEU A 32 -15.58 15.86 -3.38
N SER A 33 -16.51 14.96 -3.07
CA SER A 33 -16.38 13.52 -3.39
C SER A 33 -16.28 13.26 -4.89
N GLN A 34 -17.14 13.90 -5.69
CA GLN A 34 -17.12 13.79 -7.15
C GLN A 34 -15.87 14.45 -7.75
N THR A 35 -15.46 15.60 -7.20
CA THR A 35 -14.24 16.28 -7.62
C THR A 35 -13.01 15.44 -7.32
N LEU A 36 -12.96 14.77 -6.17
CA LEU A 36 -11.90 13.85 -5.82
C LEU A 36 -11.86 12.65 -6.78
N ALA A 37 -13.01 12.06 -7.09
CA ALA A 37 -13.08 10.94 -8.04
C ALA A 37 -12.53 11.34 -9.42
N LYS A 38 -12.95 12.51 -9.93
CA LYS A 38 -12.48 13.05 -11.22
C LYS A 38 -10.98 13.33 -11.23
N THR A 39 -10.47 14.00 -10.19
CA THR A 39 -9.04 14.34 -10.10
C THR A 39 -8.18 13.10 -9.87
N THR A 40 -8.71 12.07 -9.21
CA THR A 40 -8.04 10.75 -9.05
C THR A 40 -7.92 10.04 -10.39
N GLU A 41 -8.97 10.01 -11.21
CA GLU A 41 -8.91 9.45 -12.56
C GLU A 41 -7.88 10.19 -13.43
N GLN A 42 -7.86 11.52 -13.36
CA GLN A 42 -6.86 12.33 -14.07
C GLN A 42 -5.43 12.01 -13.62
N LYS A 43 -5.20 11.90 -12.30
CA LYS A 43 -3.92 11.50 -11.72
C LYS A 43 -3.49 10.11 -12.21
N ASP A 44 -4.40 9.14 -12.24
CA ASP A 44 -4.12 7.80 -12.74
C ASP A 44 -3.74 7.81 -14.23
N VAL A 45 -4.42 8.61 -15.05
CA VAL A 45 -4.06 8.80 -16.46
C VAL A 45 -2.68 9.41 -16.61
N ILE A 46 -2.33 10.42 -15.81
CA ILE A 46 -1.00 11.06 -15.82
C ILE A 46 0.09 10.04 -15.43
N ILE A 47 -0.14 9.29 -14.34
CA ILE A 47 0.77 8.24 -13.86
C ILE A 47 0.91 7.11 -14.90
N GLN A 48 -0.16 6.76 -15.59
CA GLN A 48 -0.11 5.75 -16.64
C GLN A 48 0.67 6.24 -17.86
N LYS A 49 0.49 7.51 -18.25
CA LYS A 49 1.23 8.14 -19.36
C LYS A 49 2.73 8.25 -19.05
N SER A 50 3.10 8.52 -17.79
CA SER A 50 4.50 8.63 -17.36
C SER A 50 5.25 7.30 -17.44
N LYS A 51 4.55 6.17 -17.26
CA LYS A 51 5.13 4.83 -17.35
C LYS A 51 5.58 4.48 -18.76
N MET A 52 6.71 3.77 -18.86
CA MET A 52 7.20 3.22 -20.12
C MET A 52 6.22 2.13 -20.66
N PRO A 53 6.03 2.01 -21.99
CA PRO A 53 5.20 0.94 -22.58
C PRO A 53 5.57 -0.45 -22.05
N LEU A 54 4.56 -1.32 -21.91
CA LEU A 54 4.75 -2.65 -21.31
C LEU A 54 5.82 -3.48 -22.04
N LEU A 55 5.82 -3.47 -23.37
CA LEU A 55 6.79 -4.21 -24.18
C LEU A 55 8.24 -3.77 -23.89
N LEU A 56 8.50 -2.47 -23.80
CA LEU A 56 9.85 -1.97 -23.48
C LEU A 56 10.27 -2.33 -22.05
N ARG A 57 9.32 -2.38 -21.10
CA ARG A 57 9.60 -2.87 -19.75
C ARG A 57 9.96 -4.36 -19.73
N ILE A 58 9.26 -5.17 -20.53
CA ILE A 58 9.57 -6.59 -20.69
C ILE A 58 10.96 -6.77 -21.32
N ILE A 59 11.27 -6.05 -22.40
CA ILE A 59 12.59 -6.09 -23.06
C ILE A 59 13.69 -5.72 -22.07
N LYS A 60 13.52 -4.63 -21.32
CA LYS A 60 14.46 -4.22 -20.26
C LYS A 60 14.72 -5.34 -19.25
N SER A 61 13.68 -5.98 -18.75
CA SER A 61 13.82 -7.11 -17.80
C SER A 61 14.53 -8.31 -18.41
N ILE A 62 14.24 -8.64 -19.67
CA ILE A 62 14.91 -9.73 -20.40
C ILE A 62 16.40 -9.42 -20.56
N CYS A 63 16.77 -8.19 -20.94
CA CYS A 63 18.18 -7.79 -21.06
C CYS A 63 18.94 -7.96 -19.75
N LEU A 64 18.35 -7.54 -18.62
CA LEU A 64 18.96 -7.72 -17.31
C LEU A 64 19.15 -9.20 -16.96
N PHE A 65 18.13 -10.03 -17.25
CA PHE A 65 18.18 -11.47 -16.99
C PHE A 65 19.23 -12.19 -17.85
N LEU A 66 19.32 -11.87 -19.14
CA LEU A 66 20.33 -12.42 -20.05
C LEU A 66 21.74 -11.99 -19.65
N ALA A 67 21.94 -10.74 -19.23
CA ALA A 67 23.22 -10.28 -18.72
C ALA A 67 23.65 -11.08 -17.47
N PHE A 68 22.71 -11.34 -16.56
CA PHE A 68 22.98 -12.16 -15.36
C PHE A 68 23.35 -13.61 -15.70
N ILE A 69 22.68 -14.22 -16.69
CA ILE A 69 23.02 -15.56 -17.19
C ILE A 69 24.44 -15.57 -17.79
N CYS A 70 24.78 -14.59 -18.62
CA CYS A 70 26.09 -14.49 -19.25
C CYS A 70 27.21 -14.36 -18.21
N VAL A 71 27.05 -13.47 -17.21
CA VAL A 71 28.00 -13.33 -16.10
C VAL A 71 28.12 -14.62 -15.31
N SER A 72 27.00 -15.28 -14.99
CA SER A 72 26.99 -16.54 -14.26
C SER A 72 27.70 -17.67 -15.02
N ALA A 73 27.52 -17.74 -16.34
CA ALA A 73 28.18 -18.72 -17.19
C ALA A 73 29.70 -18.50 -17.22
N LEU A 74 30.16 -17.25 -17.38
CA LEU A 74 31.58 -16.91 -17.36
C LEU A 74 32.24 -17.24 -16.01
N LEU A 75 31.56 -16.95 -14.90
CA LEU A 75 32.05 -17.28 -13.55
C LEU A 75 32.15 -18.79 -13.30
N ARG A 76 31.25 -19.59 -13.91
CA ARG A 76 31.25 -21.05 -13.76
C ARG A 76 32.23 -21.77 -14.69
N ALA A 77 32.69 -21.12 -15.76
CA ALA A 77 33.42 -21.79 -16.83
C ALA A 77 34.74 -22.43 -16.37
N ARG A 78 35.32 -22.01 -15.23
CA ARG A 78 36.60 -22.53 -14.66
C ARG A 78 37.75 -22.64 -15.69
N VAL A 79 37.66 -21.88 -16.78
CA VAL A 79 38.66 -21.77 -17.84
C VAL A 79 39.13 -20.33 -17.93
N SER A 80 40.25 -20.10 -18.62
CA SER A 80 40.74 -18.75 -18.88
C SER A 80 39.73 -17.95 -19.73
N LEU A 81 39.75 -16.62 -19.64
CA LEU A 81 38.88 -15.75 -20.46
C LEU A 81 39.09 -15.95 -21.97
N ALA A 82 40.33 -16.19 -22.40
CA ALA A 82 40.65 -16.44 -23.80
C ALA A 82 40.01 -17.75 -24.29
N GLU A 83 40.04 -18.78 -23.47
CA GLU A 83 39.43 -20.08 -23.76
C GLU A 83 37.90 -20.01 -23.71
N ALA A 84 37.32 -19.26 -22.77
CA ALA A 84 35.90 -18.97 -22.73
C ALA A 84 35.43 -18.20 -23.98
N TYR A 85 36.23 -17.24 -24.47
CA TYR A 85 35.95 -16.51 -25.71
C TYR A 85 36.00 -17.43 -26.93
N HIS A 86 36.96 -18.36 -26.98
CA HIS A 86 37.03 -19.33 -28.06
C HIS A 86 35.82 -20.28 -28.06
N ASN A 87 35.42 -20.76 -26.88
CA ASN A 87 34.31 -21.72 -26.72
C ASN A 87 32.93 -21.09 -26.97
N ALA A 88 32.72 -19.84 -26.54
CA ALA A 88 31.43 -19.17 -26.63
C ALA A 88 31.59 -17.65 -26.90
N PRO A 89 32.08 -17.26 -28.09
CA PRO A 89 32.38 -15.86 -28.41
C PRO A 89 31.14 -14.97 -28.38
N TRP A 90 29.96 -15.52 -28.67
CA TRP A 90 28.69 -14.79 -28.65
C TRP A 90 28.34 -14.21 -27.27
N ILE A 91 28.80 -14.82 -26.16
CA ILE A 91 28.54 -14.32 -24.80
C ILE A 91 29.18 -12.94 -24.62
N PHE A 92 30.37 -12.73 -25.19
CA PHE A 92 31.13 -11.49 -25.07
C PHE A 92 30.54 -10.34 -25.89
N TRP A 93 29.69 -10.64 -26.88
CA TRP A 93 28.93 -9.64 -27.63
C TRP A 93 27.53 -9.44 -27.03
N LEU A 94 26.86 -10.52 -26.62
CA LEU A 94 25.53 -10.47 -26.05
C LEU A 94 25.50 -9.70 -24.71
N LEU A 95 26.49 -9.94 -23.85
CA LEU A 95 26.58 -9.29 -22.55
C LEU A 95 26.60 -7.75 -22.63
N PRO A 96 27.55 -7.11 -23.36
CA PRO A 96 27.57 -5.65 -23.48
C PRO A 96 26.32 -5.10 -24.18
N ILE A 97 25.78 -5.78 -25.20
CA ILE A 97 24.53 -5.36 -25.85
C ILE A 97 23.38 -5.33 -24.84
N CYS A 98 23.22 -6.38 -24.03
CA CYS A 98 22.18 -6.44 -23.00
C CYS A 98 22.34 -5.33 -21.96
N ILE A 99 23.57 -5.07 -21.50
CA ILE A 99 23.85 -4.01 -20.52
C ILE A 99 23.54 -2.63 -21.11
N ILE A 100 24.01 -2.33 -22.33
CA ILE A 100 23.77 -1.04 -22.99
C ILE A 100 22.26 -0.82 -23.18
N LEU A 101 21.54 -1.82 -23.69
CA LEU A 101 20.11 -1.72 -23.91
C LEU A 101 19.33 -1.53 -22.59
N PHE A 102 19.72 -2.23 -21.53
CA PHE A 102 19.14 -2.04 -20.20
C PHE A 102 19.35 -0.61 -19.66
N VAL A 103 20.56 -0.07 -19.81
CA VAL A 103 20.90 1.30 -19.36
C VAL A 103 20.11 2.33 -20.17
N LEU A 104 20.07 2.21 -21.50
CA LEU A 104 19.31 3.10 -22.37
C LEU A 104 17.82 3.11 -22.01
N LEU A 105 17.21 1.94 -21.86
CA LEU A 105 15.79 1.83 -21.47
C LEU A 105 15.53 2.41 -20.07
N THR A 106 16.48 2.30 -19.15
CA THR A 106 16.37 2.91 -17.81
C THR A 106 16.43 4.44 -17.86
N ILE A 107 17.29 5.00 -18.73
CA ILE A 107 17.35 6.45 -18.96
C ILE A 107 16.05 6.93 -19.63
N CYS A 108 15.59 6.25 -20.70
CA CYS A 108 14.35 6.59 -21.39
C CYS A 108 13.13 6.55 -20.45
N GLU A 109 13.07 5.57 -19.54
CA GLU A 109 12.01 5.48 -18.53
C GLU A 109 12.01 6.70 -17.60
N LYS A 110 13.18 7.10 -17.09
CA LYS A 110 13.31 8.29 -16.23
C LYS A 110 12.97 9.58 -16.99
N VAL A 111 13.50 9.74 -18.20
CA VAL A 111 13.25 10.91 -19.05
C VAL A 111 11.77 11.04 -19.37
N LYS A 112 11.11 9.95 -19.78
CA LYS A 112 9.67 9.95 -20.05
C LYS A 112 8.87 10.30 -18.80
N SER A 113 9.23 9.72 -17.66
CA SER A 113 8.55 10.01 -16.39
C SER A 113 8.64 11.50 -16.06
N HIS A 114 9.83 12.09 -16.14
CA HIS A 114 10.07 13.51 -15.88
C HIS A 114 9.36 14.40 -16.92
N GLN A 115 9.42 14.06 -18.20
CA GLN A 115 8.76 14.81 -19.27
C GLN A 115 7.24 14.87 -19.12
N VAL A 116 6.63 13.83 -18.54
CA VAL A 116 5.19 13.82 -18.29
C VAL A 116 4.88 14.48 -16.95
N LEU A 117 5.57 14.12 -15.87
CA LEU A 117 5.20 14.58 -14.53
C LEU A 117 5.52 16.07 -14.29
N ASP A 118 6.54 16.61 -14.95
CA ASP A 118 7.03 17.97 -14.70
C ASP A 118 6.51 19.01 -15.69
N THR A 119 5.45 18.69 -16.45
CA THR A 119 4.73 19.74 -17.18
C THR A 119 3.89 20.55 -16.21
N ASP A 120 3.83 21.87 -16.40
CA ASP A 120 3.03 22.78 -15.55
C ASP A 120 1.58 22.31 -15.43
N GLU A 121 1.00 21.82 -16.53
CA GLU A 121 -0.36 21.27 -16.57
C GLU A 121 -0.52 20.05 -15.64
N ASN A 122 0.42 19.10 -15.70
CA ASN A 122 0.32 17.87 -14.90
C ASN A 122 0.65 18.15 -13.43
N GLN A 123 1.62 19.01 -13.14
CA GLN A 123 1.89 19.45 -11.77
C GLN A 123 0.69 20.18 -11.18
N HIS A 124 0.04 21.06 -11.94
CA HIS A 124 -1.20 21.73 -11.51
C HIS A 124 -2.34 20.73 -11.28
N ALA A 125 -2.50 19.72 -12.14
CA ALA A 125 -3.51 18.67 -11.96
C ALA A 125 -3.24 17.83 -10.69
N LEU A 126 -1.98 17.48 -10.43
CA LEU A 126 -1.57 16.78 -9.21
C LEU A 126 -1.78 17.64 -7.95
N ALA A 127 -1.40 18.93 -8.00
CA ALA A 127 -1.63 19.87 -6.91
C ALA A 127 -3.12 20.09 -6.65
N THR A 128 -3.95 20.12 -7.70
CA THR A 128 -5.41 20.16 -7.56
C THR A 128 -5.94 18.92 -6.84
N HIS A 129 -5.45 17.72 -7.20
CA HIS A 129 -5.81 16.48 -6.49
C HIS A 129 -5.48 16.55 -5.00
N ASP A 130 -4.26 16.97 -4.67
CA ASP A 130 -3.82 17.10 -3.28
C ASP A 130 -4.58 18.21 -2.53
N GLY A 131 -4.95 19.29 -3.23
CA GLY A 131 -5.80 20.37 -2.72
C GLY A 131 -7.19 19.88 -2.34
N VAL A 132 -7.85 19.11 -3.21
CA VAL A 132 -9.18 18.54 -2.95
C VAL A 132 -9.15 17.57 -1.77
N MET A 133 -8.09 16.73 -1.67
CA MET A 133 -7.89 15.86 -0.51
C MET A 133 -7.81 16.68 0.79
N LYS A 134 -7.06 17.78 0.78
CA LYS A 134 -6.93 18.69 1.92
C LYS A 134 -8.26 19.36 2.28
N ASP A 135 -9.01 19.82 1.28
CA ASP A 135 -10.33 20.45 1.48
C ASP A 135 -11.32 19.47 2.10
N ILE A 136 -11.31 18.20 1.69
CA ILE A 136 -12.11 17.15 2.32
C ILE A 136 -11.71 16.96 3.79
N LEU A 137 -10.42 16.86 4.10
CA LEU A 137 -9.99 16.69 5.50
C LEU A 137 -10.34 17.90 6.37
N ALA A 138 -10.32 19.11 5.79
CA ALA A 138 -10.78 20.33 6.45
C ALA A 138 -12.30 20.31 6.68
N GLU A 139 -13.11 19.91 5.69
CA GLU A 139 -14.56 19.73 5.82
C GLU A 139 -14.90 18.71 6.92
N LEU A 140 -14.11 17.64 7.03
CA LEU A 140 -14.27 16.61 8.05
C LEU A 140 -13.75 17.03 9.43
N ALA A 141 -13.31 18.28 9.60
CA ALA A 141 -12.79 18.85 10.84
C ALA A 141 -11.68 17.99 11.48
N VAL A 142 -10.71 17.56 10.65
CA VAL A 142 -9.51 16.87 11.14
C VAL A 142 -8.58 17.88 11.83
N PRO A 143 -8.17 17.65 13.08
CA PRO A 143 -7.29 18.56 13.80
C PRO A 143 -5.83 18.44 13.34
N ASP A 144 -5.05 19.51 13.53
CA ASP A 144 -3.64 19.57 13.11
C ASP A 144 -2.74 18.54 13.80
N ASN A 145 -3.10 18.11 15.01
CA ASN A 145 -2.36 17.10 15.78
C ASN A 145 -2.66 15.66 15.35
N ALA A 146 -3.53 15.44 14.36
CA ALA A 146 -3.88 14.10 13.88
C ALA A 146 -2.66 13.38 13.29
N LYS A 147 -2.52 12.10 13.64
CA LYS A 147 -1.43 11.23 13.21
C LYS A 147 -1.78 10.55 11.89
N ASN A 148 -0.82 10.46 10.97
CA ASN A 148 -0.95 9.66 9.75
C ASN A 148 -0.74 8.18 10.08
N VAL A 149 -1.81 7.38 10.02
CA VAL A 149 -1.76 5.94 10.32
C VAL A 149 -2.23 5.12 9.14
N ASP A 150 -1.72 3.90 9.08
CA ASP A 150 -2.10 2.89 8.11
C ASP A 150 -3.09 1.91 8.77
N VAL A 151 -4.19 1.58 8.07
CA VAL A 151 -5.20 0.63 8.55
C VAL A 151 -5.51 -0.36 7.44
N LEU A 152 -5.52 -1.65 7.80
CA LEU A 152 -5.70 -2.74 6.85
C LEU A 152 -7.18 -2.96 6.55
N SER A 153 -7.49 -3.00 5.26
CA SER A 153 -8.81 -3.38 4.72
C SER A 153 -8.75 -4.76 4.07
N CYS A 154 -9.86 -5.50 4.06
CA CYS A 154 -9.93 -6.79 3.41
C CYS A 154 -11.33 -7.14 2.89
N TYR A 155 -11.38 -7.96 1.85
CA TYR A 155 -12.56 -8.77 1.57
C TYR A 155 -12.55 -10.00 2.45
N TYR A 156 -13.70 -10.44 2.92
CA TYR A 156 -13.79 -11.64 3.73
C TYR A 156 -15.00 -12.51 3.40
N THR A 157 -14.91 -13.76 3.83
CA THR A 157 -16.06 -14.67 3.91
C THR A 157 -16.22 -15.13 5.34
N GLU A 158 -17.47 -15.34 5.74
CA GLU A 158 -17.85 -15.89 7.02
C GLU A 158 -18.44 -17.28 6.83
N ARG A 159 -17.90 -18.26 7.55
CA ARG A 159 -18.45 -19.62 7.60
C ARG A 159 -18.46 -20.09 9.05
N ASN A 160 -19.63 -20.45 9.56
CA ASN A 160 -19.81 -20.93 10.94
C ASN A 160 -19.21 -19.97 11.99
N GLY A 161 -19.46 -18.66 11.85
CA GLY A 161 -18.93 -17.63 12.74
C GLY A 161 -17.42 -17.35 12.62
N LYS A 162 -16.73 -18.03 11.70
CA LYS A 162 -15.29 -17.79 11.43
C LYS A 162 -15.13 -16.91 10.21
N ILE A 163 -14.48 -15.77 10.41
CA ILE A 163 -14.11 -14.84 9.34
C ILE A 163 -12.77 -15.23 8.76
N LYS A 164 -12.72 -15.36 7.44
CA LYS A 164 -11.50 -15.58 6.66
C LYS A 164 -11.34 -14.44 5.66
N ALA A 165 -10.28 -13.65 5.83
CA ALA A 165 -9.84 -12.68 4.82
C ALA A 165 -9.45 -13.42 3.54
N ILE A 166 -9.86 -12.89 2.39
CA ILE A 166 -9.65 -13.51 1.09
C ILE A 166 -9.11 -12.51 0.07
N GLU A 167 -8.40 -13.06 -0.90
CA GLU A 167 -7.96 -12.40 -2.12
C GLU A 167 -9.16 -12.23 -3.08
N LYS A 168 -9.27 -11.06 -3.74
CA LYS A 168 -10.35 -10.79 -4.72
C LYS A 168 -9.77 -10.44 -6.09
N GLY A 169 -10.17 -11.19 -7.12
CA GLY A 169 -9.76 -10.94 -8.51
C GLY A 169 -8.26 -11.17 -8.74
N LEU A 170 -7.57 -10.18 -9.29
CA LEU A 170 -6.11 -10.17 -9.50
C LEU A 170 -5.32 -9.74 -8.25
N GLN A 171 -5.99 -9.44 -7.12
CA GLN A 171 -5.30 -9.12 -5.88
C GLN A 171 -4.68 -10.39 -5.30
N VAL A 172 -3.35 -10.46 -5.27
CA VAL A 172 -2.57 -11.59 -4.75
C VAL A 172 -2.45 -11.56 -3.21
N HIS A 173 -2.92 -10.49 -2.54
CA HIS A 173 -2.73 -10.30 -1.11
C HIS A 173 -4.05 -10.07 -0.37
N GLN A 174 -4.12 -10.56 0.87
CA GLN A 174 -5.32 -10.59 1.71
C GLN A 174 -5.76 -9.22 2.22
N PHE A 175 -4.84 -8.26 2.29
CA PHE A 175 -5.10 -6.91 2.80
C PHE A 175 -4.70 -5.84 1.81
N SER A 176 -5.42 -4.72 1.84
CA SER A 176 -5.03 -3.46 1.21
C SER A 176 -4.76 -2.41 2.29
N ASN A 177 -3.70 -1.63 2.09
CA ASN A 177 -3.26 -0.62 3.04
C ASN A 177 -3.99 0.71 2.77
N LEU A 178 -4.73 1.23 3.75
CA LEU A 178 -5.45 2.49 3.63
C LEU A 178 -4.90 3.53 4.61
N ILE A 179 -4.71 4.74 4.12
CA ILE A 179 -4.21 5.87 4.93
C ILE A 179 -5.38 6.53 5.65
N PHE A 180 -5.21 6.77 6.95
CA PHE A 180 -6.13 7.51 7.80
C PHE A 180 -5.39 8.58 8.62
N LYS A 181 -6.15 9.60 8.99
CA LYS A 181 -5.84 10.54 10.06
C LYS A 181 -6.45 10.00 11.35
N ALA A 182 -5.62 9.70 12.34
CA ALA A 182 -6.06 9.23 13.65
C ALA A 182 -5.85 10.29 14.73
N TYR A 183 -6.87 10.50 15.55
CA TYR A 183 -6.85 11.43 16.67
C TYR A 183 -7.94 11.01 17.67
N ARG A 184 -7.94 11.60 18.86
CA ARG A 184 -8.97 11.36 19.86
C ARG A 184 -9.45 12.67 20.47
N ASP A 185 -10.65 12.66 21.02
CA ASP A 185 -11.05 13.57 22.08
C ASP A 185 -11.19 12.79 23.41
N ASN A 186 -11.96 13.33 24.35
CA ASN A 186 -12.19 12.71 25.65
C ASN A 186 -13.14 11.49 25.58
N GLU A 187 -13.94 11.38 24.52
CA GLU A 187 -15.01 10.40 24.39
C GLU A 187 -14.73 9.37 23.29
N ASN A 188 -14.10 9.78 22.19
CA ASN A 188 -13.97 8.98 20.98
C ASN A 188 -12.54 8.96 20.43
N LEU A 189 -12.16 7.80 19.90
CA LEU A 189 -11.13 7.66 18.88
C LEU A 189 -11.76 7.95 17.52
N TYR A 190 -11.09 8.75 16.70
CA TYR A 190 -11.49 9.02 15.32
C TYR A 190 -10.49 8.45 14.33
N LEU A 191 -11.02 7.86 13.27
CA LEU A 191 -10.28 7.57 12.05
C LEU A 191 -10.94 8.37 10.93
N THR A 192 -10.19 9.22 10.24
CA THR A 192 -10.73 10.04 9.14
C THR A 192 -9.90 9.87 7.89
N ASN A 193 -10.55 9.65 6.76
CA ASN A 193 -9.94 9.74 5.43
C ASN A 193 -10.93 10.39 4.46
N CYS A 194 -10.62 10.41 3.17
CA CYS A 194 -11.47 11.07 2.20
C CYS A 194 -12.80 10.35 1.91
N ASN A 195 -13.06 9.19 2.52
CA ASN A 195 -14.36 8.53 2.47
C ASN A 195 -15.28 8.97 3.62
N GLY A 196 -14.71 9.54 4.70
CA GLY A 196 -15.48 10.03 5.83
C GLY A 196 -14.73 9.98 7.16
N LYS A 197 -15.42 10.47 8.19
CA LYS A 197 -14.99 10.47 9.60
C LYS A 197 -15.74 9.39 10.35
N TYR A 198 -14.98 8.47 10.92
CA TYR A 198 -15.47 7.36 11.73
C TYR A 198 -15.16 7.63 13.19
N ALA A 199 -16.14 7.42 14.08
CA ALA A 199 -16.00 7.63 15.51
C ALA A 199 -16.19 6.30 16.26
N PHE A 200 -15.27 6.04 17.19
CA PHE A 200 -15.28 4.86 18.04
C PHE A 200 -15.25 5.33 19.49
N PRO A 201 -16.34 5.15 20.26
CA PRO A 201 -16.34 5.48 21.67
C PRO A 201 -15.20 4.78 22.39
N LEU A 202 -14.40 5.51 23.17
CA LEU A 202 -13.26 4.95 23.90
C LEU A 202 -13.73 3.85 24.87
N SER A 203 -14.92 4.03 25.45
CA SER A 203 -15.57 3.02 26.31
C SER A 203 -15.95 1.72 25.59
N SER A 204 -16.00 1.73 24.25
CA SER A 204 -16.29 0.54 23.44
C SER A 204 -15.04 -0.25 23.04
N LEU A 205 -13.86 0.33 23.23
CA LEU A 205 -12.58 -0.31 22.92
C LEU A 205 -12.23 -1.30 24.02
N SER A 206 -12.10 -2.59 23.69
CA SER A 206 -11.92 -3.64 24.70
C SER A 206 -10.47 -4.10 24.85
N SER A 207 -9.76 -4.33 23.75
CA SER A 207 -8.38 -4.84 23.78
C SER A 207 -7.66 -4.60 22.45
N ILE A 208 -6.33 -4.69 22.48
CA ILE A 208 -5.51 -4.81 21.28
C ILE A 208 -4.91 -6.22 21.26
N ARG A 209 -5.37 -7.06 20.34
CA ARG A 209 -4.87 -8.44 20.19
C ARG A 209 -3.72 -8.51 19.21
N THR A 210 -2.65 -9.20 19.61
CA THR A 210 -1.55 -9.58 18.71
C THR A 210 -1.91 -10.76 17.82
N VAL A 211 -1.74 -10.62 16.50
CA VAL A 211 -1.87 -11.72 15.55
C VAL A 211 -0.51 -12.06 14.95
N LYS A 212 0.09 -13.18 15.40
CA LYS A 212 1.38 -13.69 14.91
C LYS A 212 1.22 -14.45 13.58
N LYS A 213 0.83 -13.72 12.54
CA LYS A 213 0.64 -14.27 11.20
C LYS A 213 1.34 -13.39 10.17
N HIS A 214 2.11 -14.05 9.30
CA HIS A 214 2.74 -13.42 8.15
C HIS A 214 1.69 -12.69 7.30
N THR A 215 1.93 -11.40 7.05
CA THR A 215 1.04 -10.50 6.33
C THR A 215 1.84 -9.68 5.34
N VAL A 216 1.30 -9.53 4.14
CA VAL A 216 1.89 -8.70 3.09
C VAL A 216 1.08 -7.42 2.98
N ILE A 217 1.77 -6.29 3.08
CA ILE A 217 1.21 -4.94 3.00
C ILE A 217 1.72 -4.32 1.70
N LYS A 218 0.80 -3.88 0.86
CA LYS A 218 1.14 -3.12 -0.34
C LYS A 218 1.38 -1.67 0.03
N GLU A 219 2.39 -1.09 -0.60
CA GLU A 219 2.69 0.33 -0.57
C GLU A 219 3.09 0.85 0.81
N TRP A 220 4.27 1.47 0.85
CA TRP A 220 4.77 2.15 2.03
C TRP A 220 4.33 3.61 1.97
N HIS A 221 3.53 4.05 2.94
CA HIS A 221 2.96 5.39 2.96
C HIS A 221 3.67 6.33 3.94
N LYS A 222 4.85 5.96 4.45
CA LYS A 222 5.61 6.77 5.41
C LYS A 222 6.81 7.43 4.75
N GLU A 223 7.17 8.61 5.27
CA GLU A 223 8.32 9.37 4.79
C GLU A 223 9.64 8.67 5.11
N GLU A 224 9.79 8.18 6.34
CA GLU A 224 10.98 7.42 6.74
C GLU A 224 10.92 6.00 6.15
N PRO A 225 12.02 5.48 5.58
CA PRO A 225 12.08 4.10 5.09
C PRO A 225 11.78 3.05 6.17
N TYR A 226 11.13 1.96 5.75
CA TYR A 226 10.70 0.86 6.62
C TYR A 226 11.83 0.19 7.43
N ASP A 227 13.08 0.28 6.97
CA ASP A 227 14.26 -0.33 7.59
C ASP A 227 15.10 0.67 8.42
N LYS A 228 14.59 1.89 8.64
CA LYS A 228 15.28 2.98 9.34
C LYS A 228 14.47 3.52 10.53
N GLY A 229 15.16 4.33 11.35
CA GLY A 229 14.66 5.03 12.54
C GLY A 229 13.63 4.27 13.35
N ILE A 230 12.43 4.82 13.45
CA ILE A 230 11.36 4.29 14.32
C ILE A 230 10.79 2.96 13.82
N TYR A 231 11.04 2.59 12.55
CA TYR A 231 10.50 1.40 11.92
C TYR A 231 11.44 0.19 11.95
N LYS A 232 12.75 0.43 12.13
CA LYS A 232 13.77 -0.62 12.23
C LYS A 232 13.45 -1.75 13.23
N PRO A 233 12.86 -1.49 14.42
CA PRO A 233 12.54 -2.55 15.39
C PRO A 233 11.49 -3.56 14.92
N TYR A 234 10.69 -3.26 13.89
CA TYR A 234 9.65 -4.17 13.40
C TYR A 234 10.18 -5.25 12.45
N HIS A 235 11.46 -5.20 12.09
CA HIS A 235 12.15 -6.22 11.27
C HIS A 235 11.40 -6.60 9.99
N MET A 236 10.79 -5.60 9.35
CA MET A 236 10.05 -5.79 8.10
C MET A 236 11.01 -6.01 6.93
N SER A 237 10.55 -6.73 5.90
CA SER A 237 11.32 -6.94 4.67
C SER A 237 10.49 -6.62 3.43
N ILE A 238 11.14 -6.34 2.31
CA ILE A 238 10.45 -6.14 1.03
C ILE A 238 10.64 -7.37 0.14
N ASP A 239 9.56 -7.80 -0.52
CA ASP A 239 9.62 -8.85 -1.54
C ASP A 239 10.07 -8.34 -2.91
N LYS A 240 10.20 -9.26 -3.88
CA LYS A 240 10.63 -8.93 -5.25
C LYS A 240 9.66 -8.00 -6.00
N PHE A 241 8.45 -7.82 -5.50
CA PHE A 241 7.39 -6.98 -6.06
C PHE A 241 7.27 -5.64 -5.32
N GLY A 242 8.15 -5.35 -4.36
CA GLY A 242 8.09 -4.12 -3.58
C GLY A 242 7.06 -4.15 -2.45
N CYS A 243 6.48 -5.31 -2.14
CA CYS A 243 5.50 -5.45 -1.06
C CYS A 243 6.20 -5.71 0.28
N LEU A 244 5.67 -5.11 1.34
CA LEU A 244 6.23 -5.18 2.68
C LEU A 244 5.72 -6.42 3.41
N ASN A 245 6.63 -7.24 3.91
CA ASN A 245 6.34 -8.43 4.70
C ASN A 245 6.45 -8.11 6.18
N CYS A 246 5.35 -8.36 6.90
CA CYS A 246 5.25 -8.23 8.36
C CYS A 246 4.97 -9.60 8.97
N ASN A 247 5.62 -9.91 10.11
CA ASN A 247 5.41 -11.19 10.81
C ASN A 247 4.18 -11.19 11.73
N SER A 248 3.65 -10.01 12.01
CA SER A 248 2.47 -9.80 12.82
C SER A 248 1.67 -8.59 12.36
N TYR A 249 0.43 -8.54 12.82
CA TYR A 249 -0.42 -7.36 12.82
C TYR A 249 -1.26 -7.38 14.10
N TYR A 250 -1.93 -6.27 14.39
CA TYR A 250 -2.74 -6.12 15.59
C TYR A 250 -4.20 -5.92 15.22
N ILE A 251 -5.09 -6.26 16.14
CA ILE A 251 -6.52 -5.98 15.99
C ILE A 251 -7.00 -5.25 17.23
N LEU A 252 -7.39 -3.99 17.07
CA LEU A 252 -8.12 -3.24 18.09
C LEU A 252 -9.59 -3.65 18.04
N GLU A 253 -10.07 -4.22 19.14
CA GLU A 253 -11.44 -4.73 19.26
C GLU A 253 -12.39 -3.62 19.73
N VAL A 254 -13.54 -3.53 19.07
CA VAL A 254 -14.57 -2.52 19.32
C VAL A 254 -15.91 -3.21 19.52
N VAL A 255 -16.60 -2.94 20.62
CA VAL A 255 -17.94 -3.50 20.90
C VAL A 255 -19.02 -2.49 20.51
N HIS A 256 -19.86 -2.84 19.54
CA HIS A 256 -20.92 -1.96 19.05
C HIS A 256 -22.22 -2.73 18.81
N ASN A 257 -23.33 -2.29 19.43
CA ASN A 257 -24.67 -2.88 19.27
C ASN A 257 -24.68 -4.42 19.36
N THR A 258 -24.04 -4.98 20.38
CA THR A 258 -23.86 -6.42 20.66
C THR A 258 -22.88 -7.18 19.74
N GLU A 259 -22.32 -6.52 18.74
CA GLU A 259 -21.33 -7.11 17.85
C GLU A 259 -19.92 -6.62 18.18
N THR A 260 -18.93 -7.48 17.91
CA THR A 260 -17.51 -7.10 18.01
C THR A 260 -16.96 -6.82 16.62
N TYR A 261 -16.36 -5.65 16.47
CA TYR A 261 -15.62 -5.21 15.30
C TYR A 261 -14.12 -5.22 15.58
N GLY A 262 -13.31 -5.32 14.52
CA GLY A 262 -11.86 -5.29 14.62
C GLY A 262 -11.27 -4.25 13.66
N ILE A 263 -10.48 -3.32 14.17
CA ILE A 263 -9.64 -2.41 13.38
C ILE A 263 -8.29 -3.10 13.21
N TYR A 264 -7.90 -3.42 11.98
CA TYR A 264 -6.69 -4.20 11.68
C TYR A 264 -5.53 -3.25 11.44
N ILE A 265 -4.49 -3.37 12.26
CA ILE A 265 -3.43 -2.38 12.41
C ILE A 265 -2.10 -3.05 12.00
N PRO A 266 -1.36 -2.50 11.02
CA PRO A 266 0.00 -2.95 10.71
C PRO A 266 0.90 -2.92 11.93
N CYS A 267 1.93 -3.78 11.97
CA CYS A 267 2.78 -3.89 13.15
C CYS A 267 3.43 -2.57 13.59
N TYR A 268 3.79 -1.71 12.63
CA TYR A 268 4.46 -0.44 12.86
C TYR A 268 3.55 0.69 13.36
N GLU A 269 2.23 0.49 13.35
CA GLU A 269 1.24 1.47 13.79
C GLU A 269 0.83 1.29 15.26
N LEU A 270 1.22 0.16 15.87
CA LEU A 270 0.84 -0.16 17.25
C LEU A 270 1.08 1.00 18.23
N PRO A 271 2.26 1.67 18.26
CA PRO A 271 2.51 2.71 19.25
C PRO A 271 1.51 3.87 19.20
N VAL A 272 1.06 4.24 18.00
CA VAL A 272 0.08 5.32 17.81
C VAL A 272 -1.28 4.91 18.37
N PHE A 273 -1.70 3.66 18.13
CA PHE A 273 -2.96 3.15 18.67
C PHE A 273 -2.90 2.96 20.18
N GLU A 274 -1.79 2.48 20.75
CA GLU A 274 -1.62 2.43 22.21
C GLU A 274 -1.66 3.82 22.84
N GLU A 275 -1.02 4.82 22.22
CA GLU A 275 -1.06 6.22 22.67
C GLU A 275 -2.48 6.79 22.65
N LEU A 276 -3.21 6.60 21.55
CA LEU A 276 -4.54 7.19 21.37
C LEU A 276 -5.64 6.46 22.16
N THR A 277 -5.47 5.18 22.47
CA THR A 277 -6.51 4.38 23.16
C THR A 277 -6.21 4.15 24.64
N GLY A 278 -4.94 4.28 25.05
CA GLY A 278 -4.49 3.88 26.40
C GLY A 278 -4.44 2.36 26.62
N LEU A 279 -4.78 1.56 25.61
CA LEU A 279 -4.71 0.10 25.65
C LEU A 279 -3.28 -0.37 25.33
N ARG A 280 -2.96 -1.59 25.75
CA ARG A 280 -1.71 -2.27 25.41
C ARG A 280 -2.00 -3.54 24.62
N ALA A 281 -1.09 -3.90 23.73
CA ALA A 281 -1.17 -5.17 23.01
C ALA A 281 -0.94 -6.36 23.94
N GLU A 282 -1.80 -7.38 23.82
CA GLU A 282 -1.73 -8.68 24.48
C GLU A 282 -1.46 -9.83 23.49
#